data_AF-A0A5C5PYF3-F1
#
_entry.id   AF-A0A5C5PYF3-F1
#
_cell.length_a   1.000
_cell.length_b   1.000
_cell.length_c   1.000
_cell.angle_alpha   90.00
_cell.angle_beta   90.00
_cell.angle_gamma   90.00
#
_symmetry.space_group_name_H-M   'P 1'
#
loop_
_entity.id
_entity.type
_entity.pdbx_description
1 polymer ?
#
loop_
_entity_poly.entity_id
_entity_poly.type
_entity_poly.pdbx_seq_one_letter_code
_entity_poly.pdbx_strand_id
1 'polypeptide(L)'
;MFLSALFCEVKGLGPEGKYFLVRFIRRFIRRFGIAEPVDLGVKALAKQFGLSDRQVSEALTTLVALGVMTFSSTPEGKGRPKRCYQLQEDFHKKLENITALTATQHEVAVGSLLKHESKKVCQASEKPEEQNEEVGLLTDLRSKKQPGRLTVVNRLLLSVLLCRADRFGVVNDLGFATLCKLTGLNKERLRHRLGRLIDQGLIRVYVPGATSPILARKMKSIYYLNLDHSELAGGGSVTSALVCMNGERIPDCVIHADGVRKDVSRDKGKSRPFQDSKYEQVVRYFKGQQAPLFRLLQVMLERYAAYLLSKRWSDLLSVPLNQRIDDQGLRELIRLDFRISTMPAESGGDGPKWSAEEQLNTVFDHLYHWAYDLALWIKERFGQVTNVPFDSMDFVIVPRAMMLGYDHFALLALPCPSEGWSGCLVVEPDTAPPVAPQHFPIESDIHFEDRYSYGLLTRPGNDEVIK
;
A
#
# COMPACT_ATOMS: atom_id res chain seq x y z
N MET A 1 -10.32 -3.45 19.80
CA MET A 1 -9.85 -4.74 20.34
C MET A 1 -9.37 -5.75 19.29
N PHE A 2 -10.19 -6.22 18.32
CA PHE A 2 -9.69 -7.24 17.36
C PHE A 2 -8.60 -6.71 16.41
N LEU A 3 -8.64 -5.43 16.07
CA LEU A 3 -7.57 -4.75 15.32
C LEU A 3 -6.26 -4.76 16.13
N SER A 4 -6.35 -4.53 17.43
CA SER A 4 -5.23 -4.57 18.38
C SER A 4 -4.63 -5.97 18.49
N ALA A 5 -5.45 -7.01 18.32
CA ALA A 5 -4.99 -8.38 18.22
C ALA A 5 -4.15 -8.65 16.97
N LEU A 6 -4.38 -7.95 15.84
CA LEU A 6 -3.49 -8.03 14.66
C LEU A 6 -2.10 -7.47 14.96
N PHE A 7 -2.02 -6.48 15.85
CA PHE A 7 -0.78 -5.78 16.19
C PHE A 7 0.01 -6.36 17.37
N CYS A 8 -0.62 -7.21 18.18
CA CYS A 8 0.05 -7.82 19.32
C CYS A 8 1.12 -8.83 18.87
N GLU A 9 2.41 -8.57 19.12
CA GLU A 9 3.45 -9.54 18.80
C GLU A 9 3.39 -10.72 19.79
N VAL A 10 3.09 -11.93 19.28
CA VAL A 10 3.12 -13.17 20.06
C VAL A 10 4.28 -14.02 19.55
N LYS A 11 5.42 -13.98 20.26
CA LYS A 11 6.63 -14.70 19.86
C LYS A 11 6.36 -16.20 19.81
N GLY A 12 6.75 -16.85 18.71
CA GLY A 12 6.58 -18.29 18.51
C GLY A 12 5.21 -18.72 17.95
N LEU A 13 4.28 -17.78 17.73
CA LEU A 13 2.99 -18.09 17.12
C LEU A 13 3.09 -18.06 15.59
N GLY A 14 2.72 -19.16 14.93
CA GLY A 14 2.61 -19.23 13.47
C GLY A 14 1.46 -18.38 12.90
N PRO A 15 1.41 -18.18 11.58
CA PRO A 15 0.43 -17.31 10.93
C PRO A 15 -1.01 -17.84 11.05
N GLU A 16 -1.21 -19.16 11.02
CA GLU A 16 -2.52 -19.77 11.23
C GLU A 16 -3.02 -19.59 12.67
N GLY A 17 -2.11 -19.72 13.65
CA GLY A 17 -2.43 -19.45 15.06
C GLY A 17 -2.75 -17.99 15.32
N LYS A 18 -2.03 -17.08 14.64
CA LYS A 18 -2.31 -15.65 14.67
C LYS A 18 -3.68 -15.31 14.09
N TYR A 19 -4.02 -15.91 12.95
CA TYR A 19 -5.34 -15.76 12.34
C TYR A 19 -6.45 -16.27 13.26
N PHE A 20 -6.26 -17.45 13.86
CA PHE A 20 -7.19 -18.01 14.82
C PHE A 20 -7.44 -17.05 15.99
N LEU A 21 -6.38 -16.50 16.59
CA LEU A 21 -6.48 -15.56 17.71
C LEU A 21 -7.30 -14.32 17.35
N VAL A 22 -7.00 -13.68 16.22
CA VAL A 22 -7.72 -12.48 15.75
C VAL A 22 -9.20 -12.79 15.52
N ARG A 23 -9.50 -13.94 14.93
CA ARG A 23 -10.87 -14.41 14.70
C ARG A 23 -11.62 -14.72 16.00
N PHE A 24 -10.94 -15.37 16.94
CA PHE A 24 -11.48 -15.71 18.24
C PHE A 24 -11.88 -14.45 18.99
N ILE A 25 -10.98 -13.47 19.09
CA ILE A 25 -11.22 -12.16 19.73
C ILE A 25 -12.39 -11.44 19.05
N ARG A 26 -12.38 -11.37 17.71
CA ARG A 26 -13.42 -10.67 16.98
C ARG A 26 -14.82 -11.26 17.19
N ARG A 27 -14.94 -12.59 17.22
CA ARG A 27 -16.24 -13.27 17.21
C ARG A 27 -16.76 -13.56 18.62
N PHE A 28 -15.90 -14.01 19.51
CA PHE A 28 -16.31 -14.47 20.84
C PHE A 28 -16.30 -13.34 21.86
N ILE A 29 -15.21 -12.56 21.96
CA ILE A 29 -15.14 -11.47 22.95
C ILE A 29 -16.17 -10.37 22.64
N ARG A 30 -16.44 -10.09 21.36
CA ARG A 30 -17.49 -9.12 20.98
C ARG A 30 -18.91 -9.62 21.31
N ARG A 31 -19.14 -10.93 21.42
CA ARG A 31 -20.48 -11.53 21.56
C ARG A 31 -20.79 -12.01 22.98
N PHE A 32 -19.80 -12.50 23.71
CA PHE A 32 -19.96 -13.15 25.02
C PHE A 32 -19.15 -12.46 26.14
N GLY A 33 -18.35 -11.44 25.82
CA GLY A 33 -17.45 -10.80 26.80
C GLY A 33 -16.24 -11.69 27.17
N ILE A 34 -15.46 -11.24 28.16
CA ILE A 34 -14.21 -11.89 28.60
C ILE A 34 -14.47 -13.08 29.53
N ALA A 35 -15.63 -13.07 30.21
CA ALA A 35 -15.92 -13.95 31.34
C ALA A 35 -16.53 -15.29 30.94
N GLU A 36 -17.13 -15.42 29.76
CA GLU A 36 -17.81 -16.65 29.36
C GLU A 36 -16.85 -17.61 28.61
N PRO A 37 -16.60 -18.81 29.15
CA PRO A 37 -15.85 -19.83 28.45
C PRO A 37 -16.54 -20.24 27.14
N VAL A 38 -15.76 -20.43 26.08
CA VAL A 38 -16.29 -20.85 24.77
C VAL A 38 -16.33 -22.37 24.69
N ASP A 39 -17.55 -22.93 24.70
CA ASP A 39 -17.83 -24.38 24.66
C ASP A 39 -17.98 -24.93 23.23
N LEU A 40 -16.95 -24.72 22.40
CA LEU A 40 -16.96 -25.20 21.01
C LEU A 40 -15.86 -26.22 20.76
N GLY A 41 -16.26 -27.38 20.24
CA GLY A 41 -15.33 -28.40 19.78
C GLY A 41 -14.46 -27.92 18.61
N VAL A 42 -13.23 -28.46 18.53
CA VAL A 42 -12.23 -28.13 17.50
C VAL A 42 -12.80 -28.18 16.08
N LYS A 43 -13.66 -29.16 15.77
CA LYS A 43 -14.31 -29.28 14.45
C LYS A 43 -15.24 -28.12 14.11
N ALA A 44 -15.98 -27.62 15.10
CA ALA A 44 -16.86 -26.47 14.92
C ALA A 44 -16.05 -25.19 14.70
N LEU A 45 -14.94 -25.02 15.44
CA LEU A 45 -14.02 -23.91 15.26
C LEU A 45 -13.32 -23.95 13.89
N ALA A 46 -12.85 -25.13 13.46
CA ALA A 46 -12.24 -25.34 12.15
C ALA A 46 -13.18 -24.94 11.01
N LYS A 47 -14.43 -25.43 11.04
CA LYS A 47 -15.47 -25.08 10.06
C LYS A 47 -15.81 -23.58 10.06
N GLN A 48 -15.89 -22.95 11.24
CA GLN A 48 -16.22 -21.53 11.35
C GLN A 48 -15.09 -20.59 10.92
N PHE A 49 -13.83 -21.00 11.10
CA PHE A 49 -12.67 -20.18 10.79
C PHE A 49 -12.04 -20.49 9.43
N GLY A 50 -12.47 -21.56 8.75
CA GLY A 50 -11.92 -21.98 7.47
C GLY A 50 -10.49 -22.55 7.60
N LEU A 51 -10.17 -23.11 8.76
CA LEU A 51 -8.88 -23.76 9.07
C LEU A 51 -9.08 -25.28 9.13
N SER A 52 -8.00 -26.05 9.00
CA SER A 52 -8.06 -27.51 9.24
C SER A 52 -8.09 -27.83 10.74
N ASP A 53 -8.68 -28.96 11.10
CA ASP A 53 -8.72 -29.46 12.48
C ASP A 53 -7.33 -29.55 13.12
N ARG A 54 -6.31 -29.90 12.32
CA ARG A 54 -4.91 -29.95 12.74
C ARG A 54 -4.37 -28.56 13.06
N GLN A 55 -4.58 -27.58 12.18
CA GLN A 55 -4.14 -26.20 12.39
C GLN A 55 -4.82 -25.57 13.62
N VAL A 56 -6.11 -25.84 13.84
CA VAL A 56 -6.81 -25.33 15.04
C VAL A 56 -6.29 -25.99 16.32
N SER A 57 -6.06 -27.30 16.31
CA SER A 57 -5.52 -28.01 17.48
C SER A 57 -4.10 -27.53 17.84
N GLU A 58 -3.25 -27.36 16.83
CA GLU A 58 -1.89 -26.84 16.98
C GLU A 58 -1.93 -25.41 17.49
N ALA A 59 -2.72 -24.53 16.87
CA ALA A 59 -2.89 -23.14 17.30
C ALA A 59 -3.34 -23.03 18.76
N LEU A 60 -4.33 -23.82 19.18
CA LEU A 60 -4.81 -23.84 20.56
C LEU A 60 -3.73 -24.33 21.53
N THR A 61 -2.99 -25.39 21.16
CA THR A 61 -1.90 -25.92 21.99
C THR A 61 -0.79 -24.90 22.16
N THR A 62 -0.39 -24.22 21.08
CA THR A 62 0.62 -23.16 21.10
C THR A 62 0.14 -21.95 21.90
N LEU A 63 -1.11 -21.51 21.74
CA LEU A 63 -1.67 -20.37 22.49
C LEU A 63 -1.76 -20.64 23.99
N VAL A 64 -2.06 -21.87 24.40
CA VAL A 64 -2.03 -22.29 25.81
C VAL A 64 -0.60 -22.34 26.33
N ALA A 65 0.33 -22.93 25.59
CA ALA A 65 1.74 -22.98 25.98
C ALA A 65 2.37 -21.59 26.13
N LEU A 66 1.91 -20.61 25.34
CA LEU A 66 2.37 -19.22 25.40
C LEU A 66 1.63 -18.36 26.44
N GLY A 67 0.71 -18.95 27.22
CA GLY A 67 -0.06 -18.23 28.24
C GLY A 67 -1.02 -17.18 27.68
N VAL A 68 -1.40 -17.28 26.40
CA VAL A 68 -2.37 -16.34 25.81
C VAL A 68 -3.81 -16.78 26.12
N MET A 69 -4.03 -18.10 26.22
CA MET A 69 -5.32 -18.71 26.52
C MET A 69 -5.19 -19.76 27.61
N THR A 70 -6.24 -19.93 28.40
CA THR A 70 -6.41 -21.04 29.33
C THR A 70 -7.51 -21.96 28.81
N PHE A 71 -7.43 -23.24 29.16
CA PHE A 71 -8.54 -24.16 28.98
C PHE A 71 -9.03 -24.65 30.33
N SER A 72 -10.35 -24.68 30.51
CA SER A 72 -10.99 -25.42 31.58
C SER A 72 -11.67 -26.66 30.97
N SER A 73 -11.77 -27.71 31.77
CA SER A 73 -12.42 -28.95 31.39
C SER A 73 -13.64 -29.11 32.30
N THR A 74 -14.83 -28.83 31.81
CA THR A 74 -16.06 -29.05 32.57
C THR A 74 -16.48 -30.52 32.43
N PRO A 75 -16.59 -31.27 33.55
CA PRO A 75 -17.08 -32.64 33.51
C PRO A 75 -18.61 -32.63 33.37
N GLU A 76 -19.11 -32.59 32.14
CA GLU A 76 -20.53 -32.86 31.86
C GLU A 76 -20.75 -34.35 31.55
N GLY A 77 -21.06 -35.14 32.58
CA GLY A 77 -21.64 -36.49 32.44
C GLY A 77 -20.77 -37.58 31.78
N LYS A 78 -21.42 -38.70 31.40
CA LYS A 78 -20.78 -39.85 30.74
C LYS A 78 -20.33 -39.48 29.31
N GLY A 79 -19.08 -39.04 29.18
CA GLY A 79 -18.45 -38.72 27.90
C GLY A 79 -17.05 -38.11 28.08
N ARG A 80 -16.34 -37.88 26.96
CA ARG A 80 -15.06 -37.14 26.98
C ARG A 80 -15.36 -35.68 27.36
N PRO A 81 -14.69 -35.12 28.39
CA PRO A 81 -15.02 -33.79 28.88
C PRO A 81 -14.82 -32.73 27.80
N LYS A 82 -15.73 -31.75 27.77
CA LYS A 82 -15.68 -30.62 26.83
C LYS A 82 -14.58 -29.66 27.28
N ARG A 83 -13.80 -29.19 26.31
CA ARG A 83 -12.75 -28.18 26.54
C ARG A 83 -13.34 -26.81 26.28
N CYS A 84 -13.25 -25.98 27.30
CA CYS A 84 -13.73 -24.62 27.36
C CYS A 84 -12.53 -23.69 27.25
N TYR A 85 -12.53 -22.75 26.31
CA TYR A 85 -11.37 -21.88 26.08
C TYR A 85 -11.66 -20.45 26.52
N GLN A 86 -10.73 -19.84 27.27
CA GLN A 86 -10.82 -18.46 27.75
C GLN A 86 -9.52 -17.71 27.49
N LEU A 87 -9.63 -16.39 27.25
CA LEU A 87 -8.48 -15.50 27.13
C LEU A 87 -7.97 -15.10 28.53
N GLN A 88 -6.66 -15.07 28.75
CA GLN A 88 -6.12 -14.56 30.02
C GLN A 88 -6.34 -13.05 30.17
N GLU A 89 -6.65 -12.61 31.40
CA GLU A 89 -6.88 -11.19 31.73
C GLU A 89 -5.64 -10.31 31.49
N ASP A 90 -4.44 -10.82 31.74
CA ASP A 90 -3.19 -10.09 31.50
C ASP A 90 -2.96 -9.81 30.00
N PHE A 91 -3.37 -10.75 29.14
CA PHE A 91 -3.33 -10.56 27.70
C PHE A 91 -4.41 -9.57 27.24
N HIS A 92 -5.57 -9.57 27.90
CA HIS A 92 -6.62 -8.59 27.64
C HIS A 92 -6.18 -7.15 27.94
N LYS A 93 -5.57 -6.90 29.12
CA LYS A 93 -5.04 -5.58 29.49
C LYS A 93 -4.01 -5.08 28.48
N LYS A 94 -3.15 -5.98 27.96
CA LYS A 94 -2.22 -5.66 26.86
C LYS A 94 -2.95 -5.25 25.57
N LEU A 95 -4.06 -5.91 25.23
CA LEU A 95 -4.86 -5.57 24.05
C LEU A 95 -5.60 -4.23 24.20
N GLU A 96 -6.10 -3.91 25.39
CA GLU A 96 -6.77 -2.62 25.67
C GLU A 96 -5.81 -1.45 25.52
N ASN A 97 -4.60 -1.56 26.07
CA ASN A 97 -3.56 -0.55 25.90
C ASN A 97 -3.23 -0.29 24.42
N ILE A 98 -3.18 -1.34 23.59
CA ILE A 98 -2.95 -1.21 22.14
C ILE A 98 -4.19 -0.64 21.43
N THR A 99 -5.40 -0.94 21.91
CA THR A 99 -6.66 -0.42 21.33
C THR A 99 -6.72 1.10 21.41
N ALA A 100 -6.28 1.69 22.53
CA ALA A 100 -6.23 3.15 22.69
C ALA A 100 -5.33 3.88 21.67
N LEU A 101 -4.37 3.17 21.07
CA LEU A 101 -3.37 3.70 20.14
C LEU A 101 -3.76 3.52 18.65
N THR A 102 -4.85 2.82 18.34
CA THR A 102 -5.17 2.39 16.96
C THR A 102 -6.51 2.93 16.46
N ALA A 103 -6.49 4.09 15.82
CA ALA A 103 -7.58 4.55 14.94
C ALA A 103 -7.34 3.97 13.53
N THR A 104 -8.27 3.19 13.00
CA THR A 104 -8.15 2.63 11.64
C THR A 104 -9.31 3.09 10.77
N GLN A 105 -9.01 3.70 9.64
CA GLN A 105 -10.01 4.21 8.69
C GLN A 105 -10.74 3.09 7.93
N HIS A 106 -10.15 1.89 7.86
CA HIS A 106 -10.64 0.75 7.08
C HIS A 106 -11.19 -0.41 7.92
N GLU A 107 -11.77 -0.14 9.10
CA GLU A 107 -12.27 -1.19 10.00
C GLU A 107 -13.32 -2.09 9.32
N VAL A 108 -14.16 -1.52 8.44
CA VAL A 108 -15.22 -2.26 7.72
C VAL A 108 -14.63 -3.21 6.67
N ALA A 109 -13.57 -2.80 5.95
CA ALA A 109 -12.91 -3.65 4.94
C ALA A 109 -12.15 -4.81 5.59
N VAL A 110 -11.38 -4.52 6.66
CA VAL A 110 -10.76 -5.56 7.51
C VAL A 110 -11.83 -6.46 8.13
N GLY A 111 -12.95 -5.82 8.49
CA GLY A 111 -14.25 -6.39 8.76
C GLY A 111 -14.60 -7.53 7.79
N SER A 112 -14.81 -7.20 6.53
CA SER A 112 -15.27 -8.11 5.49
C SER A 112 -14.25 -9.19 5.15
N LEU A 113 -12.95 -8.86 5.08
CA LEU A 113 -11.89 -9.84 4.79
C LEU A 113 -11.80 -10.98 5.83
N LEU A 114 -11.97 -10.60 7.10
CA LEU A 114 -12.00 -11.52 8.24
C LEU A 114 -13.42 -12.02 8.53
N LYS A 115 -14.39 -11.90 7.60
CA LYS A 115 -15.58 -12.75 7.59
C LYS A 115 -15.28 -13.91 6.63
N HIS A 116 -15.44 -15.14 7.11
CA HIS A 116 -15.42 -16.29 6.20
C HIS A 116 -16.86 -16.41 5.76
N GLU A 117 -17.19 -15.84 4.61
CA GLU A 117 -18.38 -16.27 3.92
C GLU A 117 -18.03 -17.59 3.27
N SER A 118 -18.60 -18.65 3.81
CA SER A 118 -18.89 -19.84 3.03
C SER A 118 -19.87 -19.40 1.95
N LYS A 119 -19.38 -18.78 0.87
CA LYS A 119 -20.16 -18.48 -0.35
C LYS A 119 -20.43 -19.82 -1.05
N LYS A 120 -21.25 -20.64 -0.40
CA LYS A 120 -21.85 -21.90 -0.82
C LYS A 120 -23.15 -22.11 -0.02
N VAL A 121 -23.90 -21.04 0.25
CA VAL A 121 -25.33 -21.10 0.60
C VAL A 121 -25.94 -19.79 0.11
N CYS A 122 -26.30 -19.73 -1.16
CA CYS A 122 -27.35 -18.88 -1.77
C CYS A 122 -27.38 -19.11 -3.30
N GLN A 123 -27.37 -20.37 -3.72
CA GLN A 123 -27.96 -20.84 -4.97
C GLN A 123 -28.49 -22.24 -4.66
N ALA A 124 -29.70 -22.29 -4.08
CA ALA A 124 -30.41 -23.52 -3.81
C ALA A 124 -31.91 -23.30 -4.06
N SER A 125 -32.25 -23.32 -5.33
CA SER A 125 -33.50 -23.82 -5.94
C SER A 125 -33.29 -23.57 -7.42
N GLU A 126 -33.03 -24.57 -8.25
CA GLU A 126 -33.91 -25.70 -8.53
C GLU A 126 -33.12 -27.03 -8.64
N LYS A 127 -33.77 -28.14 -8.26
CA LYS A 127 -33.31 -29.52 -8.54
C LYS A 127 -33.45 -29.81 -10.05
N PRO A 128 -32.67 -30.74 -10.67
CA PRO A 128 -32.94 -32.20 -10.62
C PRO A 128 -31.65 -33.04 -10.38
N GLU A 129 -31.68 -34.03 -9.48
CA GLU A 129 -31.74 -35.48 -9.78
C GLU A 129 -30.51 -36.09 -10.46
N GLU A 130 -29.84 -36.94 -9.66
CA GLU A 130 -29.07 -38.15 -9.98
C GLU A 130 -28.28 -38.25 -11.30
N GLN A 131 -26.95 -38.25 -11.19
CA GLN A 131 -26.05 -39.37 -11.54
C GLN A 131 -24.57 -38.91 -11.60
N ASN A 132 -23.66 -39.81 -11.22
CA ASN A 132 -22.19 -39.80 -11.35
C ASN A 132 -21.36 -39.23 -10.17
N GLU A 133 -21.09 -40.12 -9.21
CA GLU A 133 -20.18 -39.94 -8.08
C GLU A 133 -18.69 -39.76 -8.46
N GLU A 134 -18.29 -39.97 -9.71
CA GLU A 134 -16.89 -39.75 -10.15
C GLU A 134 -16.56 -38.31 -10.58
N VAL A 135 -17.57 -37.50 -10.94
CA VAL A 135 -17.34 -36.09 -11.33
C VAL A 135 -17.10 -35.20 -10.10
N GLY A 136 -17.62 -35.63 -8.93
CA GLY A 136 -17.49 -34.92 -7.64
C GLY A 136 -16.05 -34.71 -7.17
N LEU A 137 -15.19 -35.72 -7.35
CA LEU A 137 -13.78 -35.65 -6.96
C LEU A 137 -12.96 -34.72 -7.87
N LEU A 138 -13.30 -34.63 -9.15
CA LEU A 138 -12.66 -33.73 -10.11
C LEU A 138 -13.14 -32.28 -9.96
N THR A 139 -14.41 -32.05 -9.59
CA THR A 139 -14.92 -30.72 -9.23
C THR A 139 -14.31 -30.17 -7.94
N ASP A 140 -13.99 -31.04 -6.96
CA ASP A 140 -13.34 -30.61 -5.72
C ASP A 140 -11.87 -30.21 -5.92
N LEU A 141 -11.17 -30.85 -6.86
CA LEU A 141 -9.81 -30.45 -7.25
C LEU A 141 -9.81 -29.15 -8.08
N ARG A 142 -10.83 -28.92 -8.92
CA ARG A 142 -11.01 -27.65 -9.64
C ARG A 142 -11.45 -26.48 -8.74
N SER A 143 -12.18 -26.74 -7.66
CA SER A 143 -12.58 -25.69 -6.70
C SER A 143 -11.43 -25.12 -5.86
N LYS A 144 -10.31 -25.84 -5.74
CA LYS A 144 -9.08 -25.39 -5.05
C LYS A 144 -8.25 -24.39 -5.87
N LYS A 145 -8.58 -24.20 -7.15
CA LYS A 145 -7.85 -23.36 -8.11
C LYS A 145 -8.69 -22.20 -8.65
N GLN A 146 -9.67 -21.73 -7.88
CA GLN A 146 -10.40 -20.50 -8.22
C GLN A 146 -9.44 -19.29 -8.11
N PRO A 147 -9.12 -18.61 -9.23
CA PRO A 147 -8.35 -17.37 -9.21
C PRO A 147 -9.22 -16.31 -8.55
N GLY A 148 -8.97 -16.01 -7.27
CA GLY A 148 -9.80 -15.07 -6.50
C GLY A 148 -10.25 -15.57 -5.13
N ARG A 149 -9.71 -16.67 -4.60
CA ARG A 149 -9.89 -17.03 -3.19
C ARG A 149 -8.60 -16.76 -2.41
N LEU A 150 -8.54 -15.62 -1.71
CA LEU A 150 -7.42 -15.34 -0.80
C LEU A 150 -7.25 -16.44 0.25
N THR A 151 -6.02 -16.95 0.36
CA THR A 151 -5.65 -17.88 1.44
C THR A 151 -5.78 -17.20 2.80
N VAL A 152 -6.01 -17.99 3.85
CA VAL A 152 -6.17 -17.48 5.23
C VAL A 152 -5.01 -16.57 5.64
N VAL A 153 -3.78 -16.95 5.28
CA VAL A 153 -2.56 -16.18 5.54
C VAL A 153 -2.50 -14.89 4.72
N ASN A 154 -2.93 -14.90 3.46
CA ASN A 154 -2.99 -13.68 2.65
C ASN A 154 -4.04 -12.69 3.20
N ARG A 155 -5.19 -13.19 3.68
CA ARG A 155 -6.20 -12.35 4.34
C ARG A 155 -5.66 -11.73 5.62
N LEU A 156 -4.89 -12.48 6.41
CA LEU A 156 -4.23 -11.96 7.60
C LEU A 156 -3.25 -10.84 7.25
N LEU A 157 -2.38 -11.08 6.27
CA LEU A 157 -1.39 -10.10 5.80
C LEU A 157 -2.06 -8.83 5.28
N LEU A 158 -3.09 -8.96 4.43
CA LEU A 158 -3.85 -7.84 3.89
C LEU A 158 -4.58 -7.07 5.00
N SER A 159 -5.12 -7.77 6.01
CA SER A 159 -5.74 -7.13 7.18
C SER A 159 -4.73 -6.29 7.95
N VAL A 160 -3.51 -6.79 8.18
CA VAL A 160 -2.44 -6.03 8.86
C VAL A 160 -2.07 -4.78 8.07
N LEU A 161 -1.98 -4.89 6.73
CA LEU A 161 -1.67 -3.75 5.85
C LEU A 161 -2.79 -2.70 5.90
N LEU A 162 -4.06 -3.11 5.75
CA LEU A 162 -5.21 -2.18 5.78
C LEU A 162 -5.37 -1.46 7.12
N CYS A 163 -5.04 -2.10 8.24
CA CYS A 163 -5.09 -1.42 9.54
C CYS A 163 -4.05 -0.29 9.67
N ARG A 164 -3.03 -0.26 8.81
CA ARG A 164 -1.99 0.80 8.76
C ARG A 164 -2.09 1.64 7.48
N ALA A 165 -3.11 1.40 6.67
CA ALA A 165 -3.27 2.11 5.42
C ALA A 165 -3.97 3.45 5.66
N ASP A 166 -3.48 4.47 4.97
CA ASP A 166 -4.09 5.80 4.91
C ASP A 166 -5.42 5.76 4.14
N ARG A 167 -6.09 6.91 4.00
CA ARG A 167 -7.39 7.05 3.31
C ARG A 167 -7.35 6.49 1.89
N PHE A 168 -6.20 6.57 1.23
CA PHE A 168 -5.93 6.09 -0.13
C PHE A 168 -5.49 4.63 -0.23
N GLY A 169 -5.33 3.93 0.90
CA GLY A 169 -4.78 2.57 0.89
C GLY A 169 -3.25 2.51 0.88
N VAL A 170 -2.55 3.63 1.15
CA VAL A 170 -1.08 3.69 1.18
C VAL A 170 -0.57 3.32 2.57
N VAL A 171 0.43 2.44 2.64
CA VAL A 171 1.08 2.01 3.88
C VAL A 171 2.55 2.39 3.84
N ASN A 172 2.94 3.41 4.62
CA ASN A 172 4.33 3.91 4.67
C ASN A 172 5.11 3.46 5.92
N ASP A 173 4.44 2.80 6.87
CA ASP A 173 4.96 2.60 8.22
C ASP A 173 5.46 1.19 8.55
N LEU A 174 5.35 0.25 7.62
CA LEU A 174 5.63 -1.16 7.87
C LEU A 174 6.90 -1.62 7.15
N GLY A 175 7.94 -1.90 7.93
CA GLY A 175 9.14 -2.58 7.41
C GLY A 175 8.92 -4.08 7.28
N PHE A 176 9.67 -4.71 6.38
CA PHE A 176 9.60 -6.16 6.14
C PHE A 176 9.78 -7.01 7.41
N ALA A 177 10.70 -6.61 8.30
CA ALA A 177 10.92 -7.30 9.57
C ALA A 177 9.74 -7.16 10.54
N THR A 178 9.09 -6.00 10.57
CA THR A 178 7.90 -5.75 11.40
C THR A 178 6.72 -6.58 10.89
N LEU A 179 6.52 -6.64 9.56
CA LEU A 179 5.49 -7.49 8.97
C LEU A 179 5.69 -8.96 9.37
N CYS A 180 6.91 -9.49 9.25
CA CYS A 180 7.21 -10.87 9.69
C CYS A 180 6.83 -11.12 11.16
N LYS A 181 7.11 -10.17 12.06
CA LYS A 181 6.77 -10.27 13.49
C LYS A 181 5.26 -10.23 13.74
N LEU A 182 4.55 -9.33 13.05
CA LEU A 182 3.11 -9.16 13.21
C LEU A 182 2.32 -10.36 12.66
N THR A 183 2.75 -10.92 11.52
CA THR A 183 2.07 -12.04 10.89
C THR A 183 2.59 -13.41 11.34
N GLY A 184 3.75 -13.48 12.02
CA GLY A 184 4.40 -14.75 12.36
C GLY A 184 4.97 -15.49 11.14
N LEU A 185 5.24 -14.78 10.03
CA LEU A 185 5.74 -15.38 8.79
C LEU A 185 7.26 -15.34 8.70
N ASN A 186 7.85 -16.36 8.07
CA ASN A 186 9.25 -16.31 7.65
C ASN A 186 9.41 -15.39 6.42
N LYS A 187 10.60 -14.82 6.23
CA LYS A 187 10.94 -13.87 5.16
C LYS A 187 10.61 -14.40 3.77
N GLU A 188 11.00 -15.64 3.45
CA GLU A 188 10.73 -16.25 2.14
C GLU A 188 9.24 -16.44 1.87
N ARG A 189 8.51 -16.94 2.87
CA ARG A 189 7.07 -17.11 2.78
C ARG A 189 6.37 -15.77 2.60
N LEU A 190 6.79 -14.73 3.30
CA LEU A 190 6.25 -13.39 3.16
C LEU A 190 6.50 -12.83 1.75
N ARG A 191 7.72 -12.97 1.18
CA ARG A 191 8.02 -12.54 -0.20
C ARG A 191 7.11 -13.22 -1.22
N HIS A 192 7.00 -14.55 -1.15
CA HIS A 192 6.13 -15.30 -2.05
C HIS A 192 4.65 -14.93 -1.88
N ARG A 193 4.18 -14.69 -0.65
CA ARG A 193 2.80 -14.22 -0.43
C ARG A 193 2.57 -12.80 -0.94
N LEU A 194 3.54 -11.90 -0.78
CA LEU A 194 3.48 -10.54 -1.28
C LEU A 194 3.45 -10.51 -2.81
N GLY A 195 4.30 -11.31 -3.47
CA GLY A 195 4.26 -11.50 -4.92
C GLY A 195 2.88 -11.94 -5.38
N ARG A 196 2.31 -12.96 -4.73
CA ARG A 196 0.93 -13.40 -5.04
C ARG A 196 -0.14 -12.31 -4.82
N LEU A 197 0.02 -11.42 -3.85
CA LEU A 197 -0.92 -10.30 -3.65
C LEU A 197 -0.81 -9.25 -4.75
N ILE A 198 0.40 -9.03 -5.28
CA ILE A 198 0.65 -8.18 -6.44
C ILE A 198 0.08 -8.84 -7.70
N ASP A 199 0.34 -10.14 -7.90
CA ASP A 199 -0.18 -10.91 -9.04
C ASP A 199 -1.72 -10.95 -9.06
N GLN A 200 -2.34 -10.91 -7.87
CA GLN A 200 -3.80 -10.84 -7.71
C GLN A 200 -4.37 -9.42 -7.84
N GLY A 201 -3.53 -8.40 -8.01
CA GLY A 201 -3.94 -6.99 -8.16
C GLY A 201 -4.48 -6.33 -6.89
N LEU A 202 -4.29 -6.96 -5.72
CA LEU A 202 -4.66 -6.39 -4.41
C LEU A 202 -3.66 -5.32 -3.94
N ILE A 203 -2.42 -5.42 -4.41
CA ILE A 203 -1.39 -4.41 -4.22
C ILE A 203 -1.11 -3.83 -5.60
N ARG A 204 -1.41 -2.53 -5.77
CA ARG A 204 -1.14 -1.78 -7.00
C ARG A 204 0.37 -1.73 -7.23
N VAL A 205 1.11 -1.27 -6.23
CA VAL A 205 2.56 -1.04 -6.30
C VAL A 205 3.24 -1.37 -4.96
N TYR A 206 4.43 -1.97 -5.05
CA TYR A 206 5.34 -2.15 -3.93
C TYR A 206 6.64 -1.40 -4.17
N VAL A 207 7.03 -0.57 -3.20
CA VAL A 207 8.31 0.15 -3.24
C VAL A 207 9.17 -0.31 -2.07
N PRO A 208 10.35 -0.92 -2.35
CA PRO A 208 11.23 -1.39 -1.29
C PRO A 208 11.83 -0.21 -0.52
N GLY A 209 11.82 -0.30 0.81
CA GLY A 209 12.48 0.68 1.66
C GLY A 209 14.01 0.58 1.54
N ALA A 210 14.70 1.71 1.67
CA ALA A 210 16.15 1.79 1.63
C ALA A 210 16.69 2.65 2.77
N THR A 211 17.97 2.40 3.10
CA THR A 211 18.73 3.26 4.01
C THR A 211 19.79 3.96 3.17
N SER A 212 19.86 5.29 3.27
CA SER A 212 20.92 6.07 2.65
C SER A 212 21.49 7.03 3.70
N PRO A 213 22.79 7.36 3.65
CA PRO A 213 23.38 8.39 4.51
C PRO A 213 22.77 9.77 4.30
N ILE A 214 22.11 9.99 3.16
CA ILE A 214 21.50 11.26 2.78
C ILE A 214 20.11 11.45 3.42
N LEU A 215 19.43 10.36 3.76
CA LEU A 215 18.07 10.43 4.32
C LEU A 215 18.11 10.63 5.83
N ALA A 216 17.27 11.53 6.35
CA ALA A 216 17.17 11.80 7.78
C ALA A 216 16.89 10.52 8.58
N ARG A 217 15.96 9.71 8.05
CA ARG A 217 15.47 8.49 8.66
C ARG A 217 15.55 7.34 7.68
N LYS A 218 15.64 6.12 8.22
CA LYS A 218 15.50 4.90 7.42
C LYS A 218 14.09 4.84 6.85
N MET A 219 13.99 4.87 5.52
CA MET A 219 12.70 4.71 4.85
C MET A 219 12.27 3.26 4.89
N LYS A 220 11.02 3.06 5.33
CA LYS A 220 10.37 1.75 5.34
C LYS A 220 9.80 1.46 3.96
N SER A 221 9.36 0.22 3.76
CA SER A 221 8.71 -0.16 2.52
C SER A 221 7.34 0.50 2.40
N ILE A 222 6.99 0.89 1.17
CA ILE A 222 5.71 1.52 0.87
C ILE A 222 4.85 0.54 0.07
N TYR A 223 3.60 0.39 0.47
CA TYR A 223 2.62 -0.47 -0.19
C TYR A 223 1.41 0.36 -0.62
N TYR A 224 1.06 0.31 -1.90
CA TYR A 224 -0.15 0.91 -2.44
C TYR A 224 -1.20 -0.20 -2.60
N LEU A 225 -2.23 -0.18 -1.75
CA LEU A 225 -3.31 -1.17 -1.81
C LEU A 225 -4.38 -0.76 -2.83
N ASN A 226 -4.98 -1.74 -3.49
CA ASN A 226 -6.13 -1.52 -4.36
C ASN A 226 -7.42 -1.60 -3.54
N LEU A 227 -7.94 -0.47 -3.08
CA LEU A 227 -9.18 -0.43 -2.29
C LEU A 227 -10.42 -0.76 -3.14
N ASP A 228 -10.34 -0.60 -4.45
CA ASP A 228 -11.44 -0.82 -5.41
C ASP A 228 -11.56 -2.29 -5.84
N HIS A 229 -10.68 -3.17 -5.33
CA HIS A 229 -10.74 -4.60 -5.61
C HIS A 229 -12.01 -5.23 -5.02
N SER A 230 -12.61 -6.19 -5.74
CA SER A 230 -13.88 -6.85 -5.39
C SER A 230 -13.89 -7.58 -4.04
N GLU A 231 -12.72 -7.94 -3.52
CA GLU A 231 -12.56 -8.56 -2.19
C GLU A 231 -12.55 -7.53 -1.04
N LEU A 232 -12.41 -6.23 -1.35
CA LEU A 232 -12.28 -5.12 -0.41
C LEU A 232 -13.45 -4.13 -0.49
N ALA A 233 -13.82 -3.76 -1.71
CA ALA A 233 -14.96 -2.91 -2.00
C ALA A 233 -16.26 -3.68 -1.73
N GLY A 234 -16.85 -3.46 -0.55
CA GLY A 234 -18.17 -3.96 -0.18
C GLY A 234 -19.32 -3.26 -0.90
N GLY A 235 -19.17 -2.94 -2.19
CA GLY A 235 -20.20 -2.34 -3.04
C GLY A 235 -20.03 -0.86 -3.40
N GLY A 236 -18.87 -0.25 -3.13
CA GLY A 236 -18.58 1.14 -3.55
C GLY A 236 -17.08 1.40 -3.65
N SER A 237 -16.69 2.14 -4.69
CA SER A 237 -15.32 2.62 -4.87
C SER A 237 -15.08 3.80 -3.93
N VAL A 238 -14.13 3.63 -3.01
CA VAL A 238 -13.77 4.69 -2.03
C VAL A 238 -12.79 5.67 -2.68
N THR A 239 -11.98 5.18 -3.62
CA THR A 239 -10.94 5.94 -4.32
C THR A 239 -11.22 5.99 -5.80
N SER A 240 -11.27 7.18 -6.37
CA SER A 240 -11.41 7.35 -7.81
C SER A 240 -10.03 7.33 -8.48
N ALA A 241 -9.91 6.62 -9.61
CA ALA A 241 -8.64 6.46 -10.31
C ALA A 241 -8.61 7.33 -11.57
N LEU A 242 -7.75 8.34 -11.59
CA LEU A 242 -7.51 9.22 -12.72
C LEU A 242 -6.25 8.75 -13.45
N VAL A 243 -6.35 8.42 -14.72
CA VAL A 243 -5.23 7.96 -15.55
C VAL A 243 -4.99 8.99 -16.64
N CYS A 244 -3.74 9.36 -16.82
CA CYS A 244 -3.31 10.16 -17.97
C CYS A 244 -2.34 9.34 -18.82
N MET A 245 -2.71 9.13 -20.08
CA MET A 245 -1.83 8.56 -21.10
C MET A 245 -1.13 9.71 -21.81
N ASN A 246 0.19 9.78 -21.71
CA ASN A 246 0.93 10.85 -22.39
C ASN A 246 1.37 10.40 -23.78
N GLY A 247 1.40 11.36 -24.70
CA GLY A 247 2.11 11.22 -25.96
C GLY A 247 3.61 11.43 -25.79
N GLU A 248 4.31 11.58 -26.91
CA GLU A 248 5.78 11.59 -26.98
C GLU A 248 6.50 12.78 -26.28
N ARG A 249 5.80 13.72 -25.62
CA ARG A 249 6.41 14.94 -25.06
C ARG A 249 6.13 15.12 -23.56
N ILE A 250 7.08 14.64 -22.75
CA ILE A 250 7.26 15.08 -21.36
C ILE A 250 8.06 16.39 -21.39
N PRO A 251 7.62 17.47 -20.72
CA PRO A 251 8.38 18.72 -20.66
C PRO A 251 9.77 18.52 -20.04
N ASP A 252 10.79 19.22 -20.56
CA ASP A 252 12.17 19.14 -20.05
C ASP A 252 12.28 19.56 -18.57
N CYS A 253 11.33 20.34 -18.05
CA CYS A 253 11.27 20.72 -16.64
C CYS A 253 10.80 19.59 -15.70
N VAL A 254 10.10 18.56 -16.23
CA VAL A 254 9.63 17.42 -15.43
C VAL A 254 10.76 16.38 -15.34
N ILE A 255 11.55 16.48 -14.28
CA ILE A 255 12.67 15.57 -14.04
C ILE A 255 12.18 14.29 -13.38
N HIS A 256 12.45 13.16 -14.02
CA HIS A 256 12.28 11.84 -13.42
C HIS A 256 13.58 11.41 -12.73
N ALA A 257 13.50 10.78 -11.55
CA ALA A 257 14.68 10.44 -10.74
C ALA A 257 15.67 9.48 -11.45
N ASP A 258 15.22 8.71 -12.46
CA ASP A 258 16.10 7.91 -13.32
C ASP A 258 17.04 8.76 -14.19
N GLY A 259 16.60 9.94 -14.63
CA GLY A 259 17.43 10.92 -15.33
C GLY A 259 18.60 11.36 -14.45
N VAL A 260 18.30 11.75 -13.21
CA VAL A 260 19.32 12.12 -12.21
C VAL A 260 20.26 10.94 -11.93
N ARG A 261 19.74 9.71 -11.80
CA ARG A 261 20.56 8.49 -11.63
C ARG A 261 21.55 8.31 -12.78
N LYS A 262 21.08 8.47 -14.03
CA LYS A 262 21.90 8.38 -15.23
C LYS A 262 22.98 9.46 -15.24
N ASP A 263 22.63 10.70 -14.88
CA ASP A 263 23.58 11.81 -14.82
C ASP A 263 24.64 11.62 -13.74
N VAL A 264 24.24 11.19 -12.53
CA VAL A 264 25.17 10.81 -11.45
C VAL A 264 26.12 9.69 -11.88
N SER A 265 25.61 8.70 -12.63
CA SER A 265 26.44 7.59 -13.14
C SER A 265 27.38 8.02 -14.26
N ARG A 266 27.02 9.07 -15.02
CA ARG A 266 27.84 9.65 -16.10
C ARG A 266 28.87 10.64 -15.58
N ASP A 267 28.68 11.21 -14.39
CA ASP A 267 29.65 12.07 -13.71
C ASP A 267 30.89 11.28 -13.24
N LYS A 268 31.76 10.96 -14.21
CA LYS A 268 33.10 10.40 -13.99
C LYS A 268 34.16 11.46 -13.65
N GLY A 269 33.74 12.67 -13.25
CA GLY A 269 34.65 13.76 -12.84
C GLY A 269 35.48 14.40 -13.95
N LYS A 270 35.21 14.10 -15.23
CA LYS A 270 35.98 14.61 -16.40
C LYS A 270 35.13 14.89 -17.66
N SER A 271 33.81 15.04 -17.57
CA SER A 271 32.98 15.22 -18.78
C SER A 271 32.00 16.38 -18.63
N ARG A 272 31.85 17.10 -19.77
CA ARG A 272 31.14 18.35 -20.07
C ARG A 272 30.42 19.02 -18.90
N PRO A 273 30.75 20.29 -18.57
CA PRO A 273 30.01 21.04 -17.57
C PRO A 273 28.51 21.01 -17.89
N PHE A 274 27.69 20.71 -16.89
CA PHE A 274 26.26 20.89 -17.00
C PHE A 274 26.00 22.36 -17.36
N GLN A 275 25.04 22.64 -18.24
CA GLN A 275 24.70 24.03 -18.59
C GLN A 275 24.22 24.84 -17.38
N ASP A 276 23.67 24.16 -16.36
CA ASP A 276 23.24 24.76 -15.11
C ASP A 276 24.16 24.34 -13.94
N SER A 277 24.90 25.31 -13.39
CA SER A 277 25.83 25.13 -12.27
C SER A 277 25.10 24.76 -10.96
N LYS A 278 23.80 25.02 -10.87
CA LYS A 278 22.99 24.63 -9.71
C LYS A 278 22.54 23.17 -9.79
N TYR A 279 22.19 22.68 -11.00
CA TYR A 279 21.89 21.27 -11.21
C TYR A 279 23.11 20.37 -10.93
N GLU A 280 24.31 20.84 -11.26
CA GLU A 280 25.55 20.12 -10.95
C GLU A 280 25.71 19.83 -9.45
N GLN A 281 25.28 20.74 -8.58
CA GLN A 281 25.34 20.53 -7.13
C GLN A 281 24.40 19.41 -6.66
N VAL A 282 23.24 19.29 -7.30
CA VAL A 282 22.29 18.20 -7.03
C VAL A 282 22.90 16.87 -7.45
N VAL A 283 23.50 16.79 -8.65
CA VAL A 283 24.19 15.58 -9.12
C VAL A 283 25.34 15.19 -8.18
N ARG A 284 26.13 16.16 -7.71
CA ARG A 284 27.18 15.92 -6.73
C ARG A 284 26.62 15.42 -5.39
N TYR A 285 25.50 15.96 -4.92
CA TYR A 285 24.87 15.55 -3.66
C TYR A 285 24.45 14.08 -3.67
N PHE A 286 23.89 13.62 -4.80
CA PHE A 286 23.48 12.22 -4.97
C PHE A 286 24.61 11.28 -5.42
N LYS A 287 25.86 11.75 -5.51
CA LYS A 287 27.00 10.94 -5.92
C LYS A 287 27.29 9.80 -4.95
N GLY A 288 27.57 8.63 -5.48
CA GLY A 288 27.87 7.42 -4.69
C GLY A 288 26.65 6.74 -4.06
N GLN A 289 25.42 7.21 -4.37
CA GLN A 289 24.20 6.59 -3.88
C GLN A 289 23.77 5.38 -4.70
N GLN A 290 23.01 4.49 -4.06
CA GLN A 290 22.54 3.24 -4.66
C GLN A 290 21.23 3.44 -5.44
N ALA A 291 21.00 2.62 -6.46
CA ALA A 291 19.80 2.67 -7.31
C ALA A 291 18.45 2.70 -6.54
N PRO A 292 18.25 1.95 -5.43
CA PRO A 292 17.00 2.01 -4.66
C PRO A 292 16.68 3.38 -4.08
N LEU A 293 17.68 4.23 -3.82
CA LEU A 293 17.45 5.60 -3.34
C LEU A 293 16.72 6.43 -4.38
N PHE A 294 17.11 6.34 -5.66
CA PHE A 294 16.49 7.11 -6.73
C PHE A 294 15.03 6.69 -6.95
N ARG A 295 14.70 5.42 -6.71
CA ARG A 295 13.31 4.96 -6.69
C ARG A 295 12.52 5.63 -5.56
N LEU A 296 13.10 5.72 -4.37
CA LEU A 296 12.45 6.42 -3.24
C LEU A 296 12.36 7.92 -3.47
N LEU A 297 13.40 8.54 -4.06
CA LEU A 297 13.39 9.95 -4.43
C LEU A 297 12.24 10.25 -5.37
N GLN A 298 11.99 9.37 -6.35
CA GLN A 298 10.83 9.46 -7.24
C GLN A 298 9.51 9.47 -6.46
N VAL A 299 9.31 8.52 -5.55
CA VAL A 299 8.11 8.47 -4.69
C VAL A 299 7.97 9.71 -3.81
N MET A 300 9.09 10.26 -3.33
CA MET A 300 9.07 11.50 -2.53
C MET A 300 8.63 12.69 -3.37
N LEU A 301 9.18 12.86 -4.57
CA LEU A 301 8.79 13.92 -5.51
C LEU A 301 7.31 13.83 -5.88
N GLU A 302 6.83 12.62 -6.16
CA GLU A 302 5.41 12.34 -6.42
C GLU A 302 4.53 12.65 -5.20
N ARG A 303 4.98 12.31 -3.98
CA ARG A 303 4.27 12.66 -2.74
C ARG A 303 4.20 14.17 -2.52
N TYR A 304 5.28 14.88 -2.83
CA TYR A 304 5.34 16.35 -2.74
C TYR A 304 4.43 17.02 -3.76
N ALA A 305 4.43 16.53 -5.00
CA ALA A 305 3.50 17.00 -6.03
C ALA A 305 2.05 16.72 -5.64
N ALA A 306 1.74 15.53 -5.13
CA ALA A 306 0.42 15.18 -4.64
C ALA A 306 -0.05 16.08 -3.47
N TYR A 307 0.86 16.47 -2.58
CA TYR A 307 0.58 17.44 -1.52
C TYR A 307 0.18 18.81 -2.10
N LEU A 308 0.93 19.31 -3.08
CA LEU A 308 0.61 20.58 -3.76
C LEU A 308 -0.74 20.51 -4.48
N LEU A 309 -1.00 19.41 -5.21
CA LEU A 309 -2.27 19.19 -5.90
C LEU A 309 -3.45 19.20 -4.92
N SER A 310 -3.31 18.57 -3.75
CA SER A 310 -4.39 18.49 -2.75
C SER A 310 -4.65 19.81 -2.01
N LYS A 311 -3.60 20.63 -1.82
CA LYS A 311 -3.68 21.85 -1.01
C LYS A 311 -3.93 23.11 -1.84
N ARG A 312 -3.41 23.15 -3.07
CA ARG A 312 -3.27 24.37 -3.88
C ARG A 312 -3.74 24.16 -5.32
N TRP A 313 -4.69 23.24 -5.56
CA TRP A 313 -5.16 22.94 -6.93
C TRP A 313 -5.49 24.22 -7.70
N SER A 314 -6.37 25.09 -7.18
CA SER A 314 -6.78 26.33 -7.88
C SER A 314 -5.60 27.25 -8.18
N ASP A 315 -4.69 27.42 -7.21
CA ASP A 315 -3.61 28.41 -7.27
C ASP A 315 -2.49 28.02 -8.24
N LEU A 316 -2.27 26.73 -8.53
CA LEU A 316 -1.13 26.28 -9.33
C LEU A 316 -1.05 26.87 -10.75
N LEU A 317 -2.17 27.35 -11.34
CA LEU A 317 -2.22 27.98 -12.68
C LEU A 317 -2.59 29.47 -12.62
N SER A 318 -2.88 30.01 -11.43
CA SER A 318 -3.28 31.41 -11.31
C SER A 318 -2.08 32.36 -11.32
N VAL A 319 -0.87 31.84 -11.09
CA VAL A 319 0.36 32.62 -11.01
C VAL A 319 1.19 32.40 -12.29
N PRO A 320 1.77 33.45 -12.91
CA PRO A 320 2.61 33.29 -14.11
C PRO A 320 3.77 32.30 -13.87
N LEU A 321 4.19 31.55 -14.90
CA LEU A 321 5.29 30.55 -14.81
C LEU A 321 6.56 31.05 -14.09
N ASN A 322 6.80 32.37 -14.12
CA ASN A 322 7.98 33.00 -13.55
C ASN A 322 7.86 33.34 -12.05
N GLN A 323 6.69 33.16 -11.45
CA GLN A 323 6.43 33.46 -10.04
C GLN A 323 5.75 32.23 -9.44
N ARG A 324 6.55 31.35 -8.82
CA ARG A 324 6.04 30.13 -8.17
C ARG A 324 5.46 30.48 -6.81
N ILE A 325 4.40 29.79 -6.41
CA ILE A 325 3.87 29.89 -5.05
C ILE A 325 4.94 29.35 -4.12
N ASP A 326 5.25 30.07 -3.04
CA ASP A 326 6.17 29.61 -2.01
C ASP A 326 5.38 28.90 -0.91
N ASP A 327 5.41 27.57 -0.90
CA ASP A 327 4.76 26.76 0.13
C ASP A 327 5.78 26.36 1.21
N GLN A 328 5.72 27.06 2.34
CA GLN A 328 6.60 26.81 3.48
C GLN A 328 6.42 25.39 4.06
N GLY A 329 5.20 24.84 4.01
CA GLY A 329 4.90 23.50 4.52
C GLY A 329 5.60 22.42 3.71
N LEU A 330 5.61 22.54 2.38
CA LEU A 330 6.35 21.61 1.53
C LEU A 330 7.87 21.72 1.73
N ARG A 331 8.42 22.93 1.90
CA ARG A 331 9.85 23.12 2.18
C ARG A 331 10.27 22.46 3.49
N GLU A 332 9.43 22.56 4.52
CA GLU A 332 9.65 21.90 5.81
C GLU A 332 9.58 20.37 5.67
N LEU A 333 8.63 19.84 4.89
CA LEU A 333 8.55 18.40 4.60
C LEU A 333 9.83 17.89 3.91
N ILE A 334 10.31 18.60 2.88
CA ILE A 334 11.57 18.26 2.20
C ILE A 334 12.72 18.26 3.20
N ARG A 335 12.85 19.31 4.03
CA ARG A 335 13.91 19.41 5.04
C ARG A 335 13.86 18.29 6.09
N LEU A 336 12.68 17.81 6.45
CA LEU A 336 12.52 16.72 7.41
C LEU A 336 12.96 15.35 6.87
N ASP A 337 12.88 15.15 5.55
CA ASP A 337 13.21 13.87 4.94
C ASP A 337 14.71 13.70 4.63
N PHE A 338 15.44 14.79 4.42
CA PHE A 338 16.86 14.80 4.08
C PHE A 338 17.76 15.20 5.26
N ARG A 339 18.96 14.62 5.34
CA ARG A 339 19.99 15.05 6.31
C ARG A 339 20.68 16.30 5.80
N ILE A 340 20.88 17.23 6.72
CA ILE A 340 21.89 18.27 6.62
C ILE A 340 23.24 17.60 6.89
N SER A 341 23.87 17.06 5.84
CA SER A 341 25.23 16.56 5.93
C SER A 341 26.12 17.41 5.04
N THR A 342 27.28 17.80 5.57
CA THR A 342 28.30 18.54 4.84
C THR A 342 28.75 17.73 3.62
N MET A 343 28.61 18.36 2.45
CA MET A 343 29.13 17.84 1.19
C MET A 343 30.65 17.63 1.28
N PRO A 344 31.22 16.63 0.58
CA PRO A 344 32.67 16.50 0.49
C PRO A 344 33.26 17.79 -0.09
N ALA A 345 34.23 18.38 0.64
CA ALA A 345 34.82 19.67 0.32
C ALA A 345 35.35 19.70 -1.12
N GLU A 346 35.15 20.83 -1.80
CA GLU A 346 35.69 21.08 -3.13
C GLU A 346 37.21 20.86 -3.13
N SER A 347 37.67 19.85 -3.87
CA SER A 347 39.09 19.69 -4.14
C SER A 347 39.47 20.68 -5.25
N GLY A 348 39.81 21.90 -4.83
CA GLY A 348 40.70 22.82 -5.56
C GLY A 348 40.23 23.32 -6.94
N GLY A 349 39.15 24.10 -7.00
CA GLY A 349 38.80 24.90 -8.19
C GLY A 349 38.42 26.33 -7.82
N ASP A 350 38.77 27.29 -8.67
CA ASP A 350 38.47 28.75 -8.60
C ASP A 350 36.96 29.06 -8.79
N GLY A 351 36.09 28.32 -8.11
CA GLY A 351 34.65 28.56 -8.04
C GLY A 351 34.27 29.40 -6.82
N PRO A 352 33.11 30.08 -6.83
CA PRO A 352 32.61 30.78 -5.64
C PRO A 352 32.41 29.78 -4.51
N LYS A 353 33.16 29.96 -3.41
CA LYS A 353 33.08 29.15 -2.19
C LYS A 353 31.72 29.33 -1.54
N TRP A 354 30.73 28.54 -1.95
CA TRP A 354 29.44 28.48 -1.26
C TRP A 354 29.60 27.71 0.05
N SER A 355 28.96 28.19 1.10
CA SER A 355 28.86 27.46 2.35
C SER A 355 28.10 26.15 2.13
N ALA A 356 28.38 25.12 2.96
CA ALA A 356 27.69 23.84 2.87
C ALA A 356 26.15 23.99 3.04
N GLU A 357 25.70 25.02 3.76
CA GLU A 357 24.29 25.34 3.95
C GLU A 357 23.65 25.96 2.69
N GLU A 358 24.35 26.84 1.99
CA GLU A 358 23.88 27.43 0.72
C GLU A 358 23.76 26.39 -0.40
N GLN A 359 24.72 25.46 -0.48
CA GLN A 359 24.66 24.34 -1.41
C GLN A 359 23.46 23.43 -1.12
N LEU A 360 23.20 23.13 0.16
CA LEU A 360 22.07 22.29 0.55
C LEU A 360 20.72 22.97 0.31
N ASN A 361 20.61 24.27 0.61
CA ASN A 361 19.43 25.06 0.27
C ASN A 361 19.17 25.06 -1.24
N THR A 362 20.23 25.15 -2.06
CA THR A 362 20.11 25.02 -3.51
C THR A 362 19.54 23.66 -3.91
N VAL A 363 19.99 22.55 -3.29
CA VAL A 363 19.44 21.21 -3.54
C VAL A 363 17.95 21.15 -3.15
N PHE A 364 17.58 21.67 -1.98
CA PHE A 364 16.19 21.68 -1.54
C PHE A 364 15.29 22.54 -2.44
N ASP A 365 15.79 23.66 -2.94
CA ASP A 365 15.10 24.49 -3.92
C ASP A 365 14.86 23.73 -5.23
N HIS A 366 15.84 22.93 -5.69
CA HIS A 366 15.66 22.10 -6.89
C HIS A 366 14.61 21.00 -6.68
N LEU A 367 14.64 20.31 -5.54
CA LEU A 367 13.64 19.30 -5.21
C LEU A 367 12.23 19.91 -5.12
N TYR A 368 12.12 21.10 -4.54
CA TYR A 368 10.89 21.87 -4.50
C TYR A 368 10.41 22.21 -5.92
N HIS A 369 11.30 22.72 -6.77
CA HIS A 369 10.98 23.05 -8.16
C HIS A 369 10.53 21.83 -8.96
N TRP A 370 11.20 20.68 -8.82
CA TRP A 370 10.80 19.46 -9.51
C TRP A 370 9.42 18.97 -9.09
N ALA A 371 9.11 19.02 -7.78
CA ALA A 371 7.79 18.66 -7.29
C ALA A 371 6.70 19.65 -7.78
N TYR A 372 7.03 20.95 -7.83
CA TYR A 372 6.12 21.99 -8.33
C TYR A 372 5.86 21.84 -9.84
N ASP A 373 6.91 21.66 -10.64
CA ASP A 373 6.81 21.49 -12.09
C ASP A 373 6.03 20.20 -12.42
N LEU A 374 6.23 19.12 -11.65
CA LEU A 374 5.42 17.91 -11.75
C LEU A 374 3.94 18.15 -11.43
N ALA A 375 3.63 18.86 -10.34
CA ALA A 375 2.25 19.19 -9.98
C ALA A 375 1.58 20.09 -11.04
N LEU A 376 2.30 21.10 -11.53
CA LEU A 376 1.84 22.00 -12.59
C LEU A 376 1.49 21.22 -13.85
N TRP A 377 2.41 20.36 -14.30
CA TRP A 377 2.21 19.52 -15.46
C TRP A 377 1.01 18.59 -15.31
N ILE A 378 0.82 17.96 -14.15
CA ILE A 378 -0.37 17.13 -13.88
C ILE A 378 -1.65 17.97 -13.98
N LYS A 379 -1.65 19.16 -13.37
CA LYS A 379 -2.82 20.05 -13.40
C LYS A 379 -3.17 20.51 -14.82
N GLU A 380 -2.19 20.87 -15.66
CA GLU A 380 -2.43 21.26 -17.06
C GLU A 380 -3.15 20.17 -17.85
N ARG A 381 -2.81 18.90 -17.58
CA ARG A 381 -3.40 17.73 -18.24
C ARG A 381 -4.84 17.47 -17.82
N PHE A 382 -5.14 17.57 -16.52
CA PHE A 382 -6.49 17.36 -16.00
C PHE A 382 -7.38 18.61 -16.03
N GLY A 383 -6.81 19.80 -16.13
CA GLY A 383 -7.54 21.07 -16.19
C GLY A 383 -8.42 21.23 -17.43
N GLN A 384 -8.22 20.39 -18.45
CA GLN A 384 -9.09 20.30 -19.62
C GLN A 384 -10.43 19.63 -19.32
N VAL A 385 -10.56 18.94 -18.18
CA VAL A 385 -11.76 18.21 -17.77
C VAL A 385 -12.63 19.11 -16.88
N THR A 386 -13.79 19.52 -17.37
CA THR A 386 -14.69 20.47 -16.67
C THR A 386 -15.72 19.82 -15.75
N ASN A 387 -15.89 18.49 -15.80
CA ASN A 387 -16.95 17.77 -15.09
C ASN A 387 -16.49 17.11 -13.77
N VAL A 388 -15.31 17.50 -13.24
CA VAL A 388 -14.76 16.93 -12.01
C VAL A 388 -14.32 18.05 -11.08
N PRO A 389 -14.81 18.10 -9.82
CA PRO A 389 -14.46 19.15 -8.88
C PRO A 389 -13.10 18.88 -8.22
N PHE A 390 -12.01 19.04 -8.97
CA PHE A 390 -10.67 18.72 -8.49
C PHE A 390 -10.21 19.52 -7.28
N ASP A 391 -10.74 20.74 -7.07
CA ASP A 391 -10.37 21.62 -5.95
C ASP A 391 -10.72 21.06 -4.56
N SER A 392 -11.72 20.18 -4.48
CA SER A 392 -12.19 19.59 -3.23
C SER A 392 -11.56 18.23 -2.92
N MET A 393 -10.74 17.71 -3.83
CA MET A 393 -10.22 16.35 -3.76
C MET A 393 -8.82 16.30 -3.15
N ASP A 394 -8.57 15.24 -2.39
CA ASP A 394 -7.20 14.89 -2.01
C ASP A 394 -6.62 13.96 -3.09
N PHE A 395 -5.31 14.06 -3.35
CA PHE A 395 -4.64 13.31 -4.39
C PHE A 395 -3.45 12.49 -3.88
N VAL A 396 -3.18 11.37 -4.55
CA VAL A 396 -1.97 10.55 -4.42
C VAL A 396 -1.53 10.07 -5.79
N ILE A 397 -0.27 10.33 -6.17
CA ILE A 397 0.31 9.78 -7.39
C ILE A 397 0.78 8.35 -7.12
N VAL A 398 0.46 7.43 -8.04
CA VAL A 398 0.88 6.03 -7.96
C VAL A 398 2.25 5.88 -8.63
N PRO A 399 3.30 5.48 -7.89
CA PRO A 399 4.65 5.37 -8.44
C PRO A 399 4.74 4.25 -9.48
N ARG A 400 5.43 4.51 -10.59
CA ARG A 400 5.71 3.49 -11.62
C ARG A 400 7.13 2.94 -11.53
N ALA A 401 7.37 1.89 -12.32
CA ALA A 401 8.72 1.37 -12.51
C ALA A 401 9.61 2.46 -13.12
N MET A 402 10.83 2.63 -12.60
CA MET A 402 11.71 3.72 -13.02
C MET A 402 12.05 3.73 -14.51
N MET A 403 12.11 2.55 -15.14
CA MET A 403 12.46 2.38 -16.57
C MET A 403 11.41 2.95 -17.53
N LEU A 404 10.22 3.17 -16.99
CA LEU A 404 8.98 3.41 -17.69
C LEU A 404 8.59 4.91 -17.61
N GLY A 405 9.33 5.70 -16.83
CA GLY A 405 9.21 7.14 -16.74
C GLY A 405 7.77 7.63 -16.51
N TYR A 406 7.44 8.77 -17.13
CA TYR A 406 6.10 9.37 -17.09
C TYR A 406 5.33 9.22 -18.41
N ASP A 407 5.61 8.19 -19.22
CA ASP A 407 4.84 7.92 -20.45
C ASP A 407 3.33 7.79 -20.19
N HIS A 408 2.97 7.33 -19.00
CA HIS A 408 1.63 7.39 -18.43
C HIS A 408 1.76 7.45 -16.91
N PHE A 409 0.78 8.04 -16.24
CA PHE A 409 0.73 8.06 -14.79
C PHE A 409 -0.69 7.92 -14.28
N ALA A 410 -0.82 7.33 -13.09
CA ALA A 410 -2.08 7.18 -12.38
C ALA A 410 -2.09 8.07 -11.13
N LEU A 411 -3.20 8.75 -10.94
CA LEU A 411 -3.49 9.65 -9.84
C LEU A 411 -4.74 9.12 -9.14
N LEU A 412 -4.61 8.77 -7.87
CA LEU A 412 -5.75 8.39 -7.03
C LEU A 412 -6.32 9.67 -6.42
N ALA A 413 -7.61 9.90 -6.63
CA ALA A 413 -8.34 11.01 -6.06
C ALA A 413 -9.35 10.50 -5.02
N LEU A 414 -9.41 11.17 -3.88
CA LEU A 414 -10.46 10.98 -2.89
C LEU A 414 -11.46 12.13 -3.01
N PRO A 415 -12.64 11.89 -3.61
CA PRO A 415 -13.65 12.91 -3.74
C PRO A 415 -14.21 13.32 -2.37
N CYS A 416 -14.58 14.59 -2.25
CA CYS A 416 -15.31 15.06 -1.08
C CYS A 416 -16.71 14.37 -1.04
N PRO A 417 -17.14 13.77 0.08
CA PRO A 417 -18.40 13.04 0.16
C PRO A 417 -19.65 13.85 -0.22
N SER A 418 -19.58 15.18 -0.16
CA SER A 418 -20.68 16.09 -0.50
C SER A 418 -20.90 16.27 -2.00
N GLU A 419 -19.91 15.97 -2.84
CA GLU A 419 -19.95 16.30 -4.28
C GLU A 419 -20.28 15.10 -5.17
N GLY A 420 -20.33 13.89 -4.61
CA GLY A 420 -20.92 12.71 -5.25
C GLY A 420 -20.20 12.19 -6.50
N TRP A 421 -19.04 12.74 -6.86
CA TRP A 421 -18.24 12.20 -7.97
C TRP A 421 -17.53 10.91 -7.52
N SER A 422 -17.73 9.82 -8.25
CA SER A 422 -17.04 8.54 -8.02
C SER A 422 -16.86 7.82 -9.34
N GLY A 423 -15.63 7.43 -9.67
CA GLY A 423 -15.35 6.65 -10.87
C GLY A 423 -13.86 6.64 -11.25
N CYS A 424 -13.55 6.04 -12.39
CA CYS A 424 -12.24 6.12 -13.00
C CYS A 424 -12.33 6.97 -14.28
N LEU A 425 -11.38 7.87 -14.46
CA LEU A 425 -11.29 8.73 -15.62
C LEU A 425 -9.98 8.45 -16.35
N VAL A 426 -10.04 8.19 -17.65
CA VAL A 426 -8.86 8.04 -18.51
C VAL A 426 -8.83 9.22 -19.48
N VAL A 427 -7.72 9.95 -19.48
CA VAL A 427 -7.50 11.13 -20.33
C VAL A 427 -6.30 10.87 -21.25
N GLU A 428 -6.47 11.16 -22.54
CA GLU A 428 -5.41 11.05 -23.56
C GLU A 428 -5.21 12.41 -24.27
N PRO A 429 -4.58 13.39 -23.58
CA PRO A 429 -4.60 14.79 -24.00
C PRO A 429 -3.76 15.10 -25.24
N ASP A 430 -2.83 14.21 -25.64
CA ASP A 430 -1.91 14.43 -26.76
C ASP A 430 -2.34 13.76 -28.08
N THR A 431 -3.53 13.13 -28.12
CA THR A 431 -4.04 12.49 -29.33
C THR A 431 -4.63 13.53 -30.29
N ALA A 432 -4.33 13.39 -31.59
CA ALA A 432 -4.93 14.22 -32.64
C ALA A 432 -5.76 13.32 -33.57
N PRO A 433 -7.11 13.41 -33.56
CA PRO A 433 -7.96 14.35 -32.81
C PRO A 433 -8.02 14.04 -31.29
N PRO A 434 -8.29 15.04 -30.43
CA PRO A 434 -8.37 14.86 -28.98
C PRO A 434 -9.50 13.90 -28.63
N VAL A 435 -9.14 12.75 -28.06
CA VAL A 435 -10.09 11.74 -27.62
C VAL A 435 -10.82 12.26 -26.38
N ALA A 436 -12.15 12.18 -26.39
CA ALA A 436 -12.96 12.55 -25.23
C ALA A 436 -12.58 11.70 -24.01
N PRO A 437 -12.50 12.27 -22.79
CA PRO A 437 -12.17 11.51 -21.59
C PRO A 437 -13.09 10.31 -21.40
N GLN A 438 -12.52 9.14 -21.15
CA GLN A 438 -13.28 7.92 -20.93
C GLN A 438 -13.61 7.79 -19.44
N HIS A 439 -14.90 7.68 -19.12
CA HIS A 439 -15.37 7.53 -17.75
C HIS A 439 -15.85 6.09 -17.51
N PHE A 440 -15.29 5.46 -16.49
CA PHE A 440 -15.67 4.13 -16.01
C PHE A 440 -16.23 4.26 -14.59
N PRO A 441 -17.39 3.66 -14.26
CA PRO A 441 -17.93 3.76 -12.92
C PRO A 441 -17.12 2.95 -11.89
N ILE A 442 -16.44 1.88 -12.31
CA ILE A 442 -15.61 1.04 -11.43
C ILE A 442 -14.29 0.71 -12.13
N GLU A 443 -13.19 0.63 -11.38
CA GLU A 443 -11.88 0.20 -11.89
C GLU A 443 -11.95 -1.19 -12.55
N SER A 444 -12.89 -2.04 -12.12
CA SER A 444 -13.16 -3.35 -12.68
C SER A 444 -13.65 -3.35 -14.14
N ASP A 445 -14.09 -2.21 -14.64
CA ASP A 445 -14.65 -2.08 -15.99
C ASP A 445 -13.56 -1.75 -17.02
N ILE A 446 -12.41 -1.25 -16.56
CA ILE A 446 -11.22 -1.06 -17.40
C ILE A 446 -10.68 -2.45 -17.78
N HIS A 447 -10.32 -2.66 -19.04
CA HIS A 447 -9.76 -3.94 -19.48
C HIS A 447 -8.48 -4.30 -18.71
N PHE A 448 -8.28 -5.59 -18.44
CA PHE A 448 -7.21 -6.04 -17.52
C PHE A 448 -5.80 -5.67 -17.98
N GLU A 449 -5.51 -5.80 -19.29
CA GLU A 449 -4.23 -5.34 -19.85
C GLU A 449 -4.08 -3.81 -19.76
N ASP A 450 -5.18 -3.08 -19.95
CA ASP A 450 -5.16 -1.63 -19.93
C ASP A 450 -4.82 -1.12 -18.53
N ARG A 451 -5.30 -1.79 -17.47
CA ARG A 451 -4.91 -1.45 -16.08
C ARG A 451 -3.41 -1.56 -15.81
N TYR A 452 -2.71 -2.52 -16.44
CA TYR A 452 -1.25 -2.56 -16.39
C TYR A 452 -0.62 -1.42 -17.19
N SER A 453 -1.16 -1.16 -18.38
CA SER A 453 -0.68 -0.08 -19.25
C SER A 453 -0.96 1.32 -18.68
N TYR A 454 -1.92 1.45 -17.77
CA TYR A 454 -2.29 2.69 -17.10
C TYR A 454 -1.52 2.90 -15.79
N GLY A 455 -0.71 1.93 -15.39
CA GLY A 455 0.01 1.97 -14.11
C GLY A 455 -0.87 1.75 -12.88
N LEU A 456 -2.11 1.28 -13.05
CA LEU A 456 -3.00 0.93 -11.94
C LEU A 456 -2.57 -0.39 -11.28
N LEU A 457 -1.96 -1.29 -12.04
CA LEU A 457 -1.43 -2.57 -11.57
C LEU A 457 0.05 -2.76 -11.95
N THR A 458 0.81 -3.43 -11.10
CA THR A 458 2.19 -3.84 -11.40
C THR A 458 2.22 -5.22 -12.07
N ARG A 459 2.88 -5.35 -13.22
CA ARG A 459 3.00 -6.64 -13.93
C ARG A 459 3.74 -7.70 -13.09
N PRO A 460 3.22 -8.96 -13.03
CA PRO A 460 3.92 -10.08 -12.42
C PRO A 460 5.31 -10.29 -13.04
N GLY A 461 6.34 -10.52 -12.22
CA GLY A 461 7.68 -10.84 -12.72
C GLY A 461 8.58 -9.65 -13.07
N ASN A 462 8.19 -8.41 -12.76
CA ASN A 462 9.14 -7.29 -12.72
C ASN A 462 10.14 -7.52 -11.57
N ASP A 463 11.20 -8.23 -11.90
CA ASP A 463 12.24 -8.80 -11.05
C ASP A 463 12.99 -7.78 -10.17
N GLU A 464 12.79 -6.48 -10.39
CA GLU A 464 13.38 -5.42 -9.57
C GLU A 464 12.53 -5.00 -8.36
N VAL A 465 11.33 -5.55 -8.21
CA VAL A 465 10.38 -5.12 -7.17
C VAL A 465 10.58 -5.90 -5.87
N ILE A 466 11.03 -7.17 -5.91
CA ILE A 466 11.14 -8.05 -4.73
C ILE A 466 12.50 -8.80 -4.65
N LYS A 467 13.61 -8.18 -5.05
CA LYS A 467 14.95 -8.74 -4.79
C LYS A 467 15.48 -8.33 -3.42
#